data_AF-A0A730HUW1-F1
#
_entry.id   AF-A0A730HUW1-F1
#
_cell.length_a   1.000
_cell.length_b   1.000
_cell.length_c   1.000
_cell.angle_alpha   90.00
_cell.angle_beta   90.00
_cell.angle_gamma   90.00
#
_symmetry.space_group_name_H-M   'P 1'
#
loop_
_entity.id
_entity.type
_entity.pdbx_description
1 polymer ?
#
loop_
_entity_poly.entity_id
_entity_poly.type
_entity_poly.pdbx_seq_one_letter_code
_entity_poly.pdbx_strand_id
1 'polypeptide(L)'
;MTSSVNQPFLAAIQLFVDGSKQEIDEAVRRTGIKILGRLVEMSPVGQPETWQVNQTASAYNTAVREHNAALRDDPANLTKSGRLKRGLRVNDSMDIKKPEGYAGGRFKNNWYVGFDSQPTETNDTPDASGQGSNSRGLAVLEVFRVGQVSTIYFTNNLPYAQALENGHSNQAPGGMVGLTALDAAQYFREAMNEVRNGR
;
A
#
# COMPACT_ATOMS: atom_id res chain seq x y z
N MET A 1 -12.79 -45.29 -34.00
CA MET A 1 -11.53 -44.62 -34.37
C MET A 1 -11.84 -43.16 -34.65
N THR A 2 -11.74 -42.29 -33.65
CA THR A 2 -11.73 -40.84 -33.87
C THR A 2 -10.53 -40.54 -34.77
N SER A 3 -10.78 -40.00 -35.97
CA SER A 3 -9.78 -39.87 -37.04
C SER A 3 -8.56 -39.07 -36.58
N SER A 4 -7.36 -39.64 -36.76
CA SER A 4 -6.08 -39.01 -36.46
C SER A 4 -5.84 -37.70 -37.22
N VAL A 5 -6.54 -37.51 -38.34
CA VAL A 5 -6.44 -36.35 -39.25
C VAL A 5 -6.79 -35.02 -38.55
N ASN A 6 -7.72 -35.03 -37.59
CA ASN A 6 -8.16 -33.81 -36.90
C ASN A 6 -7.30 -33.46 -35.66
N GLN A 7 -6.39 -34.36 -35.25
CA GLN A 7 -5.59 -34.17 -34.04
C GLN A 7 -4.72 -32.90 -34.06
N PRO A 8 -4.02 -32.55 -35.17
CA PRO A 8 -3.22 -31.32 -35.22
C PRO A 8 -4.06 -30.05 -35.06
N PHE A 9 -5.26 -30.03 -35.65
CA PHE A 9 -6.17 -28.89 -35.54
C PHE A 9 -6.70 -28.71 -34.11
N LEU A 10 -7.14 -29.82 -33.47
CA LEU A 10 -7.59 -29.77 -32.07
C LEU A 10 -6.47 -29.33 -31.12
N ALA A 11 -5.24 -29.78 -31.36
CA ALA A 11 -4.07 -29.35 -30.59
C ALA A 11 -3.79 -27.84 -30.74
N ALA A 12 -3.95 -27.29 -31.94
CA ALA A 12 -3.79 -25.85 -32.18
C ALA A 12 -4.86 -25.01 -31.44
N ILE A 13 -6.12 -25.46 -31.43
CA ILE A 13 -7.18 -24.81 -30.64
C ILE A 13 -6.83 -24.85 -29.16
N GLN A 14 -6.43 -26.01 -28.64
CA GLN A 14 -6.09 -26.17 -27.23
C GLN A 14 -4.93 -25.25 -26.83
N LEU A 15 -3.88 -25.18 -27.66
CA LEU A 15 -2.74 -24.28 -27.43
C LEU A 15 -3.17 -22.81 -27.37
N PHE A 16 -4.04 -22.37 -28.29
CA PHE A 16 -4.56 -21.01 -28.31
C PHE A 16 -5.38 -20.70 -27.05
N VAL A 17 -6.26 -21.62 -26.64
CA VAL A 17 -7.08 -21.48 -25.44
C VAL A 17 -6.20 -21.41 -24.19
N ASP A 18 -5.21 -22.29 -24.07
CA ASP A 18 -4.32 -22.33 -22.91
C ASP A 18 -3.43 -21.09 -22.84
N GLY A 19 -2.90 -20.63 -23.97
CA GLY A 19 -2.16 -19.36 -24.04
C GLY A 19 -3.02 -18.17 -23.62
N SER A 20 -4.26 -18.11 -24.11
CA SER A 20 -5.20 -17.04 -23.74
C SER A 20 -5.54 -17.06 -22.25
N LYS A 21 -5.74 -18.24 -21.66
CA LYS A 21 -5.98 -18.39 -20.22
C LYS A 21 -4.79 -17.91 -19.39
N GLN A 22 -3.57 -18.26 -19.79
CA GLN A 22 -2.36 -17.82 -19.10
C GLN A 22 -2.22 -16.28 -19.09
N GLU A 23 -2.54 -15.61 -20.20
CA GLU A 23 -2.54 -14.14 -20.25
C GLU A 23 -3.55 -13.53 -19.29
N ILE A 24 -4.77 -14.07 -19.28
CA ILE A 24 -5.84 -13.58 -18.42
C ILE A 24 -5.47 -13.81 -16.95
N ASP A 25 -4.95 -14.99 -16.63
CA ASP A 25 -4.45 -15.31 -15.28
C ASP A 25 -3.43 -14.27 -14.84
N GLU A 26 -2.44 -13.98 -15.67
CA GLU A 26 -1.38 -13.04 -15.33
C GLU A 26 -1.87 -11.60 -15.21
N ALA A 27 -2.75 -11.16 -16.12
CA ALA A 27 -3.31 -9.81 -16.10
C ALA A 27 -4.16 -9.57 -14.84
N VAL A 28 -5.02 -10.52 -14.46
CA VAL A 28 -5.82 -10.42 -13.23
C VAL A 28 -4.93 -10.45 -12.00
N ARG A 29 -3.91 -11.33 -11.97
CA ARG A 29 -2.97 -11.43 -10.86
C ARG A 29 -2.23 -10.13 -10.60
N ARG A 30 -1.63 -9.56 -11.66
CA ARG A 30 -0.89 -8.29 -11.60
C ARG A 30 -1.80 -7.14 -11.18
N THR A 31 -3.05 -7.13 -11.66
CA THR A 31 -4.04 -6.13 -11.26
C THR A 31 -4.35 -6.24 -9.76
N GLY A 32 -4.60 -7.46 -9.26
CA GLY A 32 -4.83 -7.69 -7.83
C GLY A 32 -3.64 -7.26 -6.97
N ILE A 33 -2.41 -7.49 -7.44
CA ILE A 33 -1.18 -7.05 -6.76
C ILE A 33 -1.11 -5.53 -6.71
N LYS A 34 -1.43 -4.83 -7.80
CA LYS A 34 -1.46 -3.35 -7.85
C LYS A 34 -2.52 -2.78 -6.91
N ILE A 35 -3.72 -3.35 -6.90
CA ILE A 35 -4.82 -2.96 -5.99
C ILE A 35 -4.38 -3.15 -4.53
N LEU A 36 -3.86 -4.33 -4.17
CA LEU A 36 -3.38 -4.60 -2.82
C LEU A 36 -2.25 -3.63 -2.42
N GLY A 37 -1.27 -3.45 -3.31
CA GLY A 37 -0.15 -2.54 -3.09
C GLY A 37 -0.63 -1.12 -2.83
N ARG A 38 -1.62 -0.64 -3.58
CA ARG A 38 -2.21 0.68 -3.39
C ARG A 38 -2.93 0.81 -2.04
N LEU A 39 -3.77 -0.17 -1.69
CA LEU A 39 -4.48 -0.19 -0.40
C LEU A 39 -3.49 -0.15 0.77
N VAL A 40 -2.43 -0.97 0.71
CA VAL A 40 -1.37 -1.03 1.72
C VAL A 40 -0.56 0.26 1.75
N GLU A 41 -0.23 0.86 0.61
CA GLU A 41 0.53 2.11 0.55
C GLU A 41 -0.25 3.27 1.20
N MET A 42 -1.50 3.46 0.80
CA MET A 42 -2.38 4.54 1.29
C MET A 42 -2.78 4.37 2.76
N SER A 43 -2.67 3.15 3.30
CA SER A 43 -3.07 2.86 4.67
C SER A 43 -2.25 3.64 5.69
N PRO A 44 -2.89 4.31 6.66
CA PRO A 44 -2.17 5.02 7.70
C PRO A 44 -1.39 4.09 8.61
N VAL A 45 -0.23 4.56 9.06
CA VAL A 45 0.58 3.91 10.12
C VAL A 45 0.47 4.63 11.46
N GLY A 46 -0.24 5.76 11.49
CA GLY A 46 -0.28 6.69 12.63
C GLY A 46 0.57 7.92 12.39
N GLN A 47 0.18 9.03 13.02
CA GLN A 47 0.95 10.28 13.04
C GLN A 47 1.38 10.57 14.49
N PRO A 48 2.58 10.13 14.90
CA PRO A 48 3.01 10.34 16.29
C PRO A 48 3.00 11.81 16.72
N GLU A 49 3.32 12.72 15.81
CA GLU A 49 3.38 14.16 16.07
C GLU A 49 2.02 14.82 16.30
N THR A 50 0.90 14.18 15.91
CA THR A 50 -0.46 14.72 16.11
C THR A 50 -1.16 14.15 17.34
N TRP A 51 -0.54 13.17 18.02
CA TRP A 51 -1.11 12.63 19.24
C TRP A 51 -1.09 13.65 20.37
N GLN A 52 -2.17 13.69 21.16
CA GLN A 52 -2.31 14.62 22.29
C GLN A 52 -1.13 14.52 23.28
N VAL A 53 -0.66 13.30 23.54
CA VAL A 53 0.49 13.04 24.43
C VAL A 53 1.80 13.66 23.93
N ASN A 54 1.87 14.03 22.65
CA ASN A 54 3.06 14.58 22.00
C ASN A 54 2.88 16.03 21.56
N GLN A 55 1.77 16.70 21.87
CA GLN A 55 1.54 18.10 21.47
C GLN A 55 2.70 19.01 21.93
N THR A 56 3.13 18.88 23.19
CA THR A 56 4.27 19.64 23.73
C THR A 56 5.57 19.32 23.00
N ALA A 57 5.87 18.03 22.80
CA ALA A 57 7.10 17.59 22.14
C ALA A 57 7.14 18.02 20.67
N SER A 58 6.01 17.91 19.96
CA SER A 58 5.83 18.32 18.58
C SER A 58 5.97 19.84 18.42
N ALA A 59 5.33 20.62 19.29
CA ALA A 59 5.45 22.07 19.32
C ALA A 59 6.89 22.52 19.59
N TYR A 60 7.57 21.90 20.58
CA TYR A 60 8.97 22.20 20.89
C TYR A 60 9.89 21.88 19.70
N ASN A 61 9.76 20.69 19.11
CA ASN A 61 10.58 20.27 17.96
C ASN A 61 10.34 21.17 16.73
N THR A 62 9.11 21.63 16.54
CA THR A 62 8.74 22.59 15.50
C THR A 62 9.40 23.94 15.76
N ALA A 63 9.33 24.46 16.99
CA ALA A 63 9.98 25.71 17.37
C ALA A 63 11.52 25.66 17.19
N VAL A 64 12.17 24.54 17.52
CA VAL A 64 13.61 24.35 17.26
C VAL A 64 13.91 24.37 15.76
N ARG A 65 13.07 23.73 14.94
CA ARG A 65 13.19 23.76 13.47
C ARG A 65 13.02 25.18 12.92
N GLU A 66 11.99 25.88 13.35
CA GLU A 66 11.68 27.25 12.94
C GLU A 66 12.78 28.22 13.36
N HIS A 67 13.27 28.12 14.59
CA HIS A 67 14.41 28.90 15.06
C HIS A 67 15.65 28.65 14.20
N ASN A 68 15.96 27.38 13.92
CA ASN A 68 17.07 27.03 13.04
C ASN A 68 16.87 27.47 11.59
N ALA A 69 15.62 27.55 11.11
CA ALA A 69 15.29 28.06 9.78
C ALA A 69 15.49 29.59 9.74
N ALA A 70 14.98 30.32 10.73
CA ALA A 70 15.14 31.77 10.86
C ALA A 70 16.62 32.19 10.96
N LEU A 71 17.47 31.39 11.62
CA LEU A 71 18.91 31.63 11.64
C LEU A 71 19.54 31.63 10.24
N ARG A 72 18.94 30.95 9.25
CA ARG A 72 19.45 30.91 7.88
C ARG A 72 19.04 32.12 7.05
N ASP A 73 18.03 32.87 7.49
CA ASP A 73 17.54 34.05 6.79
C ASP A 73 18.51 35.23 6.91
N ASP A 74 19.37 35.22 7.94
CA ASP A 74 20.46 36.18 8.09
C ASP A 74 21.73 35.68 7.37
N PRO A 75 22.18 36.36 6.30
CA PRO A 75 23.41 36.01 5.59
C PRO A 75 24.65 36.02 6.49
N ALA A 76 24.66 36.81 7.58
CA ALA A 76 25.77 36.85 8.52
C ALA A 76 25.94 35.53 9.30
N ASN A 77 24.89 34.71 9.39
CA ASN A 77 24.93 33.41 10.06
C ASN A 77 25.42 32.27 9.15
N LEU A 78 25.64 32.55 7.85
CA LEU A 78 26.01 31.54 6.87
C LEU A 78 27.52 31.54 6.57
N THR A 79 28.04 30.37 6.23
CA THR A 79 29.36 30.20 5.62
C THR A 79 29.29 30.57 4.13
N LYS A 80 30.44 30.74 3.48
CA LYS A 80 30.53 30.94 2.01
C LYS A 80 29.85 29.81 1.20
N SER A 81 29.63 28.64 1.82
CA SER A 81 28.94 27.48 1.23
C SER A 81 27.44 27.40 1.58
N GLY A 82 26.85 28.42 2.21
CA GLY A 82 25.42 28.46 2.54
C GLY A 82 25.00 27.58 3.74
N ARG A 83 25.96 27.10 4.55
CA ARG A 83 25.69 26.36 5.78
C ARG A 83 25.67 27.32 6.97
N LEU A 84 24.87 27.03 7.99
CA LEU A 84 24.97 27.75 9.26
C LEU A 84 26.39 27.61 9.85
N LYS A 85 26.93 28.72 10.36
CA LYS A 85 28.21 28.74 11.08
C LYS A 85 28.14 27.82 12.31
N ARG A 86 29.31 27.26 12.67
CA ARG A 86 29.42 26.30 13.78
C ARG A 86 28.92 26.94 15.09
N GLY A 87 28.11 26.19 15.84
CA GLY A 87 27.58 26.62 17.14
C GLY A 87 26.26 27.40 17.09
N LEU A 88 25.83 27.88 15.93
CA LEU A 88 24.55 28.60 15.81
C LEU A 88 23.33 27.68 15.82
N ARG A 89 23.46 26.49 15.21
CA ARG A 89 22.36 25.53 15.13
C ARG A 89 22.04 24.94 16.51
N VAL A 90 20.79 25.03 16.93
CA VAL A 90 20.25 24.32 18.09
C VAL A 90 20.04 22.85 17.71
N ASN A 91 20.66 21.93 18.45
CA ASN A 91 20.53 20.48 18.26
C ASN A 91 19.82 19.89 19.49
N ASP A 92 18.57 20.29 19.70
CA ASP A 92 17.74 19.81 20.79
C ASP A 92 16.39 19.32 20.23
N SER A 93 15.79 18.34 20.88
CA SER A 93 14.49 17.79 20.53
C SER A 93 13.88 17.04 21.72
N MET A 94 12.57 17.13 21.87
CA MET A 94 11.80 16.29 22.77
C MET A 94 11.42 14.96 22.10
N ASP A 95 11.45 13.88 22.89
CA ASP A 95 11.02 12.56 22.45
C ASP A 95 9.51 12.52 22.18
N ILE A 96 9.15 11.99 21.01
CA ILE A 96 7.77 11.70 20.61
C ILE A 96 7.43 10.28 21.07
N LYS A 97 6.37 10.12 21.88
CA LYS A 97 6.00 8.86 22.53
C LYS A 97 4.70 8.29 21.95
N LYS A 98 4.63 6.98 21.76
CA LYS A 98 3.36 6.34 21.40
C LYS A 98 2.40 6.27 22.59
N PRO A 99 1.09 6.50 22.41
CA PRO A 99 0.09 6.17 23.42
C PRO A 99 0.20 4.71 23.83
N GLU A 100 -0.12 4.45 25.09
CA GLU A 100 -0.19 3.10 25.59
C GLU A 100 -1.21 2.28 24.78
N GLY A 101 -0.82 1.09 24.33
CA GLY A 101 -1.64 0.25 23.44
C GLY A 101 -1.65 0.65 21.96
N TYR A 102 -1.00 1.76 21.56
CA TYR A 102 -0.94 2.15 20.15
C TYR A 102 0.06 1.30 19.35
N ALA A 103 -0.45 0.65 18.30
CA ALA A 103 0.29 -0.22 17.39
C ALA A 103 0.39 0.42 16.00
N GLY A 104 1.43 1.22 15.77
CA GLY A 104 1.67 1.86 14.47
C GLY A 104 1.89 0.83 13.36
N GLY A 105 1.15 0.96 12.27
CA GLY A 105 1.18 0.01 11.15
C GLY A 105 0.30 -1.24 11.32
N ARG A 106 -0.47 -1.39 12.41
CA ARG A 106 -1.44 -2.50 12.53
C ARG A 106 -2.50 -2.46 11.42
N PHE A 107 -3.05 -1.28 11.15
CA PHE A 107 -4.04 -1.11 10.08
C PHE A 107 -3.47 -1.50 8.71
N LYS A 108 -2.29 -0.97 8.38
CA LYS A 108 -1.55 -1.30 7.16
C LYS A 108 -1.26 -2.80 7.02
N ASN A 109 -1.04 -3.50 8.14
CA ASN A 109 -0.81 -4.95 8.15
C ASN A 109 -2.09 -5.81 8.23
N ASN A 110 -3.28 -5.24 8.11
CA ASN A 110 -4.55 -5.98 8.22
C ASN A 110 -5.29 -6.10 6.88
N TRP A 111 -4.61 -5.93 5.76
CA TRP A 111 -5.19 -6.28 4.47
C TRP A 111 -5.09 -7.80 4.24
N TYR A 112 -6.22 -8.39 3.89
CA TYR A 112 -6.37 -9.80 3.51
C TYR A 112 -7.03 -9.90 2.14
N VAL A 113 -6.55 -10.88 1.37
CA VAL A 113 -7.10 -11.23 0.06
C VAL A 113 -7.76 -12.60 0.16
N GLY A 114 -8.93 -12.78 -0.44
CA GLY A 114 -9.64 -14.05 -0.49
C GLY A 114 -10.34 -14.28 -1.83
N PHE A 115 -10.55 -15.53 -2.20
CA PHE A 115 -11.30 -15.93 -3.39
C PHE A 115 -12.62 -16.57 -2.99
N ASP A 116 -13.71 -16.09 -3.58
CA ASP A 116 -15.10 -16.58 -3.43
C ASP A 116 -15.65 -16.61 -1.99
N SER A 117 -14.81 -16.38 -0.99
CA SER A 117 -15.09 -16.21 0.42
C SER A 117 -14.35 -14.99 0.94
N GLN A 118 -15.09 -14.14 1.66
CA GLN A 118 -14.55 -12.93 2.26
C GLN A 118 -13.72 -13.27 3.51
N PRO A 119 -12.43 -12.88 3.59
CA PRO A 119 -11.66 -13.02 4.83
C PRO A 119 -12.29 -12.20 5.97
N THR A 120 -12.32 -12.76 7.18
CA THR A 120 -12.92 -12.14 8.39
C THR A 120 -11.91 -11.91 9.50
N GLU A 121 -10.67 -12.31 9.28
CA GLU A 121 -9.60 -12.30 10.28
C GLU A 121 -9.06 -10.89 10.54
N THR A 122 -8.44 -10.74 11.70
CA THR A 122 -7.64 -9.58 12.08
C THR A 122 -6.32 -10.04 12.70
N ASN A 123 -5.32 -9.18 12.69
CA ASN A 123 -4.01 -9.42 13.30
C ASN A 123 -3.61 -8.25 14.21
N ASP A 124 -2.94 -8.55 15.31
CA ASP A 124 -2.45 -7.55 16.27
C ASP A 124 -1.00 -7.13 16.02
N THR A 125 -0.30 -7.83 15.13
CA THR A 125 1.09 -7.54 14.81
C THR A 125 1.19 -6.25 13.98
N PRO A 126 1.83 -5.18 14.50
CA PRO A 126 2.05 -3.97 13.74
C PRO A 126 3.15 -4.19 12.67
N ASP A 127 2.90 -3.70 11.45
CA ASP A 127 3.93 -3.64 10.40
C ASP A 127 3.75 -2.37 9.57
N ALA A 128 4.60 -1.37 9.84
CA ALA A 128 4.58 -0.09 9.14
C ALA A 128 5.09 -0.18 7.69
N SER A 129 5.81 -1.24 7.33
CA SER A 129 6.27 -1.47 5.96
C SER A 129 5.17 -2.02 5.06
N GLY A 130 4.15 -2.67 5.65
CA GLY A 130 3.06 -3.34 4.92
C GLY A 130 3.46 -4.64 4.24
N GLN A 131 4.70 -5.11 4.41
CA GLN A 131 5.20 -6.35 3.81
C GLN A 131 4.42 -7.58 4.25
N GLY A 132 3.92 -7.60 5.48
CA GLY A 132 3.06 -8.68 5.97
C GLY A 132 1.77 -8.81 5.17
N SER A 133 1.09 -7.70 4.86
CA SER A 133 -0.13 -7.74 4.03
C SER A 133 0.15 -8.09 2.59
N ASN A 134 1.19 -7.48 2.01
CA ASN A 134 1.59 -7.77 0.64
C ASN A 134 1.93 -9.26 0.48
N SER A 135 2.82 -9.81 1.29
CA SER A 135 3.24 -11.22 1.19
C SER A 135 2.07 -12.20 1.28
N ARG A 136 1.14 -12.00 2.23
CA ARG A 136 -0.06 -12.85 2.35
C ARG A 136 -0.96 -12.74 1.13
N GLY A 137 -1.23 -11.52 0.67
CA GLY A 137 -2.08 -11.32 -0.49
C GLY A 137 -1.46 -11.82 -1.80
N LEU A 138 -0.13 -11.67 -1.98
CA LEU A 138 0.59 -12.23 -3.11
C LEU A 138 0.46 -13.75 -3.17
N ALA A 139 0.60 -14.45 -2.03
CA ALA A 139 0.45 -15.89 -1.97
C ALA A 139 -0.96 -16.36 -2.41
N VAL A 140 -2.01 -15.62 -2.04
CA VAL A 140 -3.38 -15.89 -2.50
C VAL A 140 -3.53 -15.59 -3.98
N LEU A 141 -3.05 -14.44 -4.44
CA LEU A 141 -3.15 -14.04 -5.83
C LEU A 141 -2.41 -15.00 -6.78
N GLU A 142 -1.28 -15.56 -6.37
CA GLU A 142 -0.47 -16.51 -7.16
C GLU A 142 -1.24 -17.73 -7.68
N VAL A 143 -2.20 -18.22 -6.88
CA VAL A 143 -3.00 -19.39 -7.24
C VAL A 143 -4.27 -19.05 -8.03
N PHE A 144 -4.50 -17.77 -8.36
CA PHE A 144 -5.63 -17.36 -9.20
C PHE A 144 -5.61 -18.08 -10.56
N ARG A 145 -6.77 -18.63 -10.95
CA ARG A 145 -7.00 -19.21 -12.28
C ARG A 145 -8.35 -18.75 -12.83
N VAL A 146 -8.35 -18.29 -14.07
CA VAL A 146 -9.54 -17.87 -14.80
C VAL A 146 -10.51 -19.04 -14.94
N GLY A 147 -11.78 -18.77 -14.68
CA GLY A 147 -12.84 -19.77 -14.70
C GLY A 147 -12.91 -20.67 -13.47
N GLN A 148 -12.00 -20.52 -12.50
CA GLN A 148 -12.08 -21.19 -11.19
C GLN A 148 -12.50 -20.24 -10.07
N VAL A 149 -12.19 -18.95 -10.21
CA VAL A 149 -12.52 -17.91 -9.23
C VAL A 149 -13.54 -16.96 -9.84
N SER A 150 -14.61 -16.65 -9.09
CA SER A 150 -15.65 -15.71 -9.51
C SER A 150 -15.50 -14.35 -8.85
N THR A 151 -14.94 -14.28 -7.64
CA THR A 151 -14.79 -13.02 -6.90
C THR A 151 -13.47 -12.98 -6.13
N ILE A 152 -12.82 -11.81 -6.16
CA ILE A 152 -11.64 -11.51 -5.35
C ILE A 152 -12.03 -10.45 -4.31
N TYR A 153 -11.83 -10.77 -3.04
CA TYR A 153 -12.06 -9.86 -1.93
C TYR A 153 -10.75 -9.23 -1.46
N PHE A 154 -10.78 -7.92 -1.19
CA PHE A 154 -9.74 -7.20 -0.46
C PHE A 154 -10.39 -6.64 0.81
N THR A 155 -9.91 -7.05 1.98
CA THR A 155 -10.60 -6.76 3.24
C THR A 155 -9.65 -6.22 4.28
N ASN A 156 -10.17 -5.31 5.10
CA ASN A 156 -9.57 -4.90 6.36
C ASN A 156 -10.67 -4.92 7.43
N ASN A 157 -10.62 -5.93 8.30
CA ASN A 157 -11.71 -6.23 9.23
C ASN A 157 -11.57 -5.54 10.59
N LEU A 158 -10.67 -4.56 10.69
CA LEU A 158 -10.49 -3.81 11.93
C LEU A 158 -11.72 -2.95 12.22
N PRO A 159 -12.20 -2.87 13.48
CA PRO A 159 -13.42 -2.14 13.82
C PRO A 159 -13.43 -0.66 13.41
N TYR A 160 -12.24 -0.06 13.26
CA TYR A 160 -12.06 1.33 12.88
C TYR A 160 -11.75 1.52 11.38
N ALA A 161 -11.75 0.46 10.57
CA ALA A 161 -11.44 0.53 9.14
C ALA A 161 -12.40 1.47 8.38
N GLN A 162 -13.70 1.38 8.67
CA GLN A 162 -14.70 2.24 8.06
C GLN A 162 -14.51 3.72 8.43
N ALA A 163 -14.10 4.01 9.67
CA ALA A 163 -13.81 5.37 10.09
C ALA A 163 -12.61 5.94 9.30
N LEU A 164 -11.56 5.14 9.09
CA LEU A 164 -10.40 5.54 8.30
C LEU A 164 -10.74 5.76 6.82
N GLU A 165 -11.60 4.91 6.24
CA GLU A 165 -12.11 5.10 4.88
C GLU A 165 -12.88 6.43 4.74
N ASN A 166 -13.58 6.83 5.80
CA ASN A 166 -14.37 8.07 5.83
C ASN A 166 -13.57 9.29 6.34
N GLY A 167 -12.24 9.27 6.24
CA GLY A 167 -11.41 10.46 6.44
C GLY A 167 -10.99 10.74 7.89
N HIS A 168 -11.13 9.80 8.83
CA HIS A 168 -10.65 9.97 10.21
C HIS A 168 -9.11 10.02 10.34
N SER A 169 -8.36 9.87 9.24
CA SER A 169 -6.90 9.97 9.20
C SER A 169 -6.45 11.09 8.28
N ASN A 170 -5.60 11.98 8.79
CA ASN A 170 -4.93 12.99 7.97
C ASN A 170 -3.95 12.39 6.94
N GLN A 171 -3.53 11.12 7.10
CA GLN A 171 -2.69 10.43 6.10
C GLN A 171 -3.52 9.86 4.93
N ALA A 172 -4.82 9.61 5.15
CA ALA A 172 -5.74 9.08 4.15
C ALA A 172 -7.10 9.80 4.22
N PRO A 173 -7.14 11.13 4.00
CA PRO A 173 -8.34 11.94 4.21
C PRO A 173 -9.47 11.59 3.23
N GLY A 174 -9.13 11.08 2.04
CA GLY A 174 -10.10 10.62 1.04
C GLY A 174 -10.40 9.12 1.10
N GLY A 175 -9.96 8.42 2.15
CA GLY A 175 -10.03 6.97 2.23
C GLY A 175 -8.99 6.24 1.37
N MET A 176 -9.10 4.93 1.30
CA MET A 176 -8.21 4.06 0.54
C MET A 176 -8.98 3.23 -0.49
N VAL A 177 -10.10 2.63 -0.08
CA VAL A 177 -10.87 1.67 -0.91
C VAL A 177 -11.55 2.39 -2.07
N GLY A 178 -12.27 3.48 -1.79
CA GLY A 178 -12.98 4.24 -2.82
C GLY A 178 -12.05 4.80 -3.88
N LEU A 179 -10.92 5.39 -3.46
CA LEU A 179 -9.91 5.90 -4.39
C LEU A 179 -9.27 4.80 -5.22
N THR A 180 -8.91 3.67 -4.60
CA THR A 180 -8.35 2.52 -5.32
C THR A 180 -9.35 1.93 -6.32
N ALA A 181 -10.65 1.92 -5.99
CA ALA A 181 -11.71 1.43 -6.87
C ALA A 181 -11.89 2.31 -8.11
N LEU A 182 -11.76 3.64 -7.97
CA LEU A 182 -11.78 4.57 -9.10
C LEU A 182 -10.62 4.29 -10.08
N ASP A 183 -9.45 3.93 -9.56
CA ASP A 183 -8.25 3.65 -10.35
C ASP A 183 -8.19 2.21 -10.90
N ALA A 184 -9.13 1.33 -10.53
CA ALA A 184 -9.08 -0.10 -10.86
C ALA A 184 -8.96 -0.36 -12.37
N ALA A 185 -9.67 0.40 -13.20
CA ALA A 185 -9.60 0.27 -14.66
C ALA A 185 -8.22 0.62 -15.22
N GLN A 186 -7.51 1.56 -14.59
CA GLN A 186 -6.13 1.89 -14.96
C GLN A 186 -5.19 0.74 -14.60
N TYR A 187 -5.31 0.14 -13.41
CA TYR A 187 -4.48 -0.99 -13.00
C TYR A 187 -4.62 -2.19 -13.94
N PHE A 188 -5.84 -2.48 -14.40
CA PHE A 188 -6.07 -3.49 -15.44
C PHE A 188 -5.33 -3.17 -16.73
N ARG A 189 -5.42 -1.91 -17.19
CA ARG A 189 -4.77 -1.48 -18.44
C ARG A 189 -3.24 -1.62 -18.35
N GLU A 190 -2.66 -1.19 -17.23
CA GLU A 190 -1.23 -1.36 -16.97
C GLU A 190 -0.83 -2.83 -16.93
N ALA A 191 -1.56 -3.66 -16.19
CA ALA A 191 -1.29 -5.09 -16.09
C ALA A 191 -1.36 -5.80 -17.45
N MET A 192 -2.37 -5.51 -18.27
CA MET A 192 -2.48 -6.07 -19.62
C MET A 192 -1.31 -5.64 -20.52
N ASN A 193 -0.89 -4.38 -20.43
CA ASN A 193 0.27 -3.89 -21.18
C ASN A 193 1.57 -4.58 -20.74
N GLU A 194 1.75 -4.80 -19.42
CA GLU A 194 2.91 -5.54 -18.89
C GLU A 194 2.94 -6.99 -19.37
N VAL A 195 1.79 -7.69 -19.37
CA VAL A 195 1.70 -9.08 -19.87
C VAL A 195 2.01 -9.14 -21.37
N ARG A 196 1.53 -8.17 -22.14
CA ARG A 196 1.77 -8.12 -23.58
C ARG A 196 3.22 -7.79 -23.92
N ASN A 197 3.87 -6.89 -23.17
CA ASN A 197 5.23 -6.42 -23.43
C ASN A 197 6.31 -7.31 -22.77
N GLY A 198 5.94 -8.13 -21.79
CA GLY A 198 6.83 -9.10 -21.14
C GLY A 198 6.99 -10.41 -21.93
N ARG A 199 6.41 -10.48 -23.13
CA ARG A 199 6.60 -11.55 -24.12
C ARG A 199 7.61 -11.13 -25.17
#